data_AF-V4B3P1-F1
#
_entry.id   AF-V4B3P1-F1
#
_cell.length_a   1.000
_cell.length_b   1.000
_cell.length_c   1.000
_cell.angle_alpha   90.00
_cell.angle_beta   90.00
_cell.angle_gamma   90.00
#
_symmetry.space_group_name_H-M   'P 1'
#
loop_
_entity.id
_entity.type
_entity.pdbx_description
1 polymer ?
#
loop_
_entity_poly.entity_id
_entity_poly.type
_entity_poly.pdbx_seq_one_letter_code
_entity_poly.pdbx_strand_id
1 'polypeptide(L)'
;MTVPNQTVIPNVSTALECCKKTISVNSTSFFYNRHSKDCVVSQMSPFHTTNNLIEAAGFQYFYKDAPKCGLPPVVVNATLLSVSKDGDDVYKAYYNCTEEYRFITSHSTCIGTSWSDGVECKALDSCKAIKACNSGYTTDGEYWMYPSGLNHQRARIYCKVMSSVNPTEYLTLKGDNYAEFPPGGYSQSNGCNAHTGVQGDQGKTIFNKIRIYVQNMTVEGKDYSFTSQEFGIPIPYGEARACSTHNTDICPHRGKAKLDITLTGLSFSSSIGWMNGGWQGIFEVVSQTDHEVYVTGDGACGGGTPNGPIKLQTDMLYSPPLTSATEPTCILDEL
;
A
#
# COMPACT_ATOMS: atom_id res chain seq x y z
N MET A 1 6.84 34.66 -2.35
CA MET A 1 5.48 35.23 -2.22
C MET A 1 5.57 36.37 -1.20
N THR A 2 5.51 37.63 -1.64
CA THR A 2 5.57 38.80 -0.73
C THR A 2 4.21 38.99 -0.09
N VAL A 3 4.11 38.73 1.22
CA VAL A 3 2.90 39.03 2.00
C VAL A 3 2.81 40.55 2.17
N PRO A 4 1.69 41.21 1.83
CA PRO A 4 1.55 42.65 2.01
C PRO A 4 1.54 43.01 3.51
N ASN A 5 2.12 44.16 3.88
CA ASN A 5 2.14 44.73 5.24
C ASN A 5 2.90 43.94 6.32
N GLN A 6 4.17 43.65 6.05
CA GLN A 6 5.12 43.17 7.08
C GLN A 6 6.02 44.32 7.56
N THR A 7 6.16 44.44 8.88
CA THR A 7 7.14 45.35 9.48
C THR A 7 8.32 44.52 9.99
N VAL A 8 9.48 44.68 9.35
CA VAL A 8 10.72 44.05 9.82
C VAL A 8 11.38 44.94 10.85
N ILE A 9 11.64 44.37 12.02
CA ILE A 9 12.34 45.01 13.14
C ILE A 9 13.68 44.28 13.30
N PRO A 10 14.79 44.87 12.87
CA PRO A 10 16.11 44.25 12.97
C PRO A 10 16.65 44.31 14.42
N ASN A 11 17.67 43.49 14.70
CA ASN A 11 18.47 43.51 15.94
C ASN A 11 17.70 43.23 17.24
N VAL A 12 16.74 42.30 17.19
CA VAL A 12 15.96 41.91 18.36
C VAL A 12 16.65 40.73 19.05
N SER A 13 17.14 40.92 20.27
CA SER A 13 18.04 39.96 20.95
C SER A 13 17.36 38.62 21.27
N THR A 14 16.05 38.64 21.48
CA THR A 14 15.26 37.50 21.92
C THR A 14 13.84 37.52 21.34
N ALA A 15 13.20 36.34 21.25
CA ALA A 15 11.79 36.25 20.89
C ALA A 15 10.87 37.06 21.85
N LEU A 16 11.25 37.17 23.12
CA LEU A 16 10.51 37.97 24.11
C LEU A 16 10.56 39.47 23.79
N GLU A 17 11.73 39.97 23.37
CA GLU A 17 11.86 41.36 22.91
C GLU A 17 11.05 41.58 21.62
N CYS A 18 11.02 40.60 20.72
CA CYS A 18 10.19 40.65 19.51
C CYS A 18 8.70 40.73 19.85
N CYS A 19 8.24 39.94 20.82
CA CYS A 19 6.88 39.99 21.35
C CYS A 19 6.51 41.37 21.90
N LYS A 20 7.37 41.96 22.75
CA LYS A 20 7.14 43.31 23.30
C LYS A 20 6.99 44.36 22.20
N LYS A 21 7.85 44.29 21.19
CA LYS A 21 7.79 45.22 20.04
C LYS A 21 6.56 44.97 19.16
N THR A 22 6.15 43.72 19.00
CA THR A 22 4.92 43.32 18.30
C THR A 22 3.67 43.91 18.96
N ILE A 23 3.59 43.84 20.29
CA ILE A 23 2.50 44.44 21.07
C ILE A 23 2.50 45.97 20.93
N SER A 24 3.68 46.60 20.92
CA SER A 24 3.80 48.05 20.77
C SER A 24 3.28 48.60 19.43
N VAL A 25 3.20 47.74 18.40
CA VAL A 25 2.64 48.08 17.09
C VAL A 25 1.23 47.49 16.89
N ASN A 26 0.55 47.15 17.99
CA ASN A 26 -0.82 46.62 18.05
C ASN A 26 -1.06 45.36 17.19
N SER A 27 -0.04 44.52 17.05
CA SER A 27 -0.14 43.21 16.39
C SER A 27 -0.20 42.09 17.43
N THR A 28 -0.77 40.96 17.03
CA THR A 28 -0.90 39.74 17.86
C THR A 28 0.02 38.61 17.41
N SER A 29 0.81 38.80 16.35
CA SER A 29 1.66 37.74 15.77
C SER A 29 3.00 38.24 15.21
N PHE A 30 4.04 37.41 15.34
CA PHE A 30 5.37 37.72 14.82
C PHE A 30 6.18 36.47 14.43
N PHE A 31 7.13 36.68 13.52
CA PHE A 31 8.21 35.74 13.24
C PHE A 31 9.50 36.26 13.90
N TYR A 32 10.26 35.36 14.50
CA TYR A 32 11.57 35.68 15.07
C TYR A 32 12.64 34.78 14.48
N ASN A 33 13.63 35.37 13.81
CA ASN A 33 14.80 34.68 13.33
C ASN A 33 15.82 34.52 14.45
N ARG A 34 16.17 33.28 14.81
CA ARG A 34 17.17 33.05 15.86
C ARG A 34 18.60 33.38 15.41
N HIS A 35 18.88 33.25 14.11
CA HIS A 35 20.18 33.46 13.48
C HIS A 35 20.41 34.93 13.12
N SER A 36 19.52 35.55 12.33
CA SER A 36 19.64 36.96 11.93
C SER A 36 19.18 37.96 13.00
N LYS A 37 18.50 37.50 14.06
CA LYS A 37 17.90 38.36 15.09
C LYS A 37 16.82 39.31 14.56
N ASP A 38 16.24 39.00 13.42
CA ASP A 38 15.15 39.77 12.85
C ASP A 38 13.81 39.37 13.45
N CYS A 39 13.00 40.38 13.73
CA CYS A 39 11.64 40.26 14.21
C CYS A 39 10.68 40.77 13.14
N VAL A 40 9.91 39.90 12.51
CA VAL A 40 8.94 40.28 11.47
C VAL A 40 7.56 40.33 12.09
N VAL A 41 7.02 41.53 12.26
CA VAL A 41 5.69 41.74 12.81
C VAL A 41 4.66 41.70 11.69
N SER A 42 3.64 40.87 11.86
CA SER A 42 2.52 40.74 10.93
C SER A 42 1.35 41.58 11.42
N GLN A 43 0.87 42.56 10.65
CA GLN A 43 -0.28 43.40 11.04
C GLN A 43 -1.65 42.78 10.69
N MET A 44 -1.71 41.51 10.29
CA MET A 44 -2.95 40.88 9.84
C MET A 44 -3.61 40.04 10.96
N SER A 45 -4.95 40.15 11.06
CA SER A 45 -5.86 39.25 11.79
C SER A 45 -5.65 37.78 11.35
N PRO A 46 -6.02 36.78 12.17
CA PRO A 46 -5.42 35.44 12.10
C PRO A 46 -5.71 34.76 10.76
N PHE A 47 -4.64 34.45 10.03
CA PHE A 47 -4.66 33.50 8.93
C PHE A 47 -3.89 32.24 9.34
N HIS A 48 -4.62 31.12 9.44
CA HIS A 48 -4.14 29.77 9.10
C HIS A 48 -4.01 29.71 7.57
N THR A 49 -3.08 29.06 6.86
CA THR A 49 -1.91 28.18 7.11
C THR A 49 -1.09 28.17 5.78
N THR A 50 0.15 27.66 5.67
CA THR A 50 0.43 26.22 5.44
C THR A 50 1.94 25.99 5.23
N ASN A 51 2.33 24.74 5.55
CA ASN A 51 3.43 23.92 5.05
C ASN A 51 4.88 24.30 5.43
N ASN A 52 5.51 23.38 6.16
CA ASN A 52 6.96 23.14 6.27
C ASN A 52 7.88 24.21 5.66
N LEU A 53 8.57 24.98 6.51
CA LEU A 53 9.80 25.67 6.12
C LEU A 53 10.93 25.32 7.09
N ILE A 54 11.56 24.18 6.81
CA ILE A 54 13.01 24.19 6.65
C ILE A 54 13.14 24.24 5.11
N GLU A 55 13.51 25.31 4.42
CA GLU A 55 14.43 26.43 4.64
C GLU A 55 13.76 27.75 4.21
N ALA A 56 13.87 28.86 4.96
CA ALA A 56 15.12 29.59 5.05
C ALA A 56 15.38 30.17 6.47
N ALA A 57 16.62 30.00 6.93
CA ALA A 57 17.27 30.75 8.02
C ALA A 57 16.69 30.70 9.46
N GLY A 58 15.93 29.68 9.89
CA GLY A 58 15.73 29.43 11.33
C GLY A 58 14.78 30.42 12.05
N PHE A 59 13.64 30.72 11.44
CA PHE A 59 12.58 31.51 12.07
C PHE A 59 11.64 30.66 12.94
N GLN A 60 11.13 31.24 14.02
CA GLN A 60 10.06 30.70 14.88
C GLN A 60 8.89 31.69 14.93
N TYR A 61 7.65 31.20 14.81
CA TYR A 61 6.44 32.03 14.85
C TYR A 61 5.79 31.99 16.24
N PHE A 62 5.29 33.13 16.71
CA PHE A 62 4.74 33.31 18.06
C PHE A 62 3.45 34.14 18.06
N TYR A 63 2.56 33.85 19.02
CA TYR A 63 1.25 34.49 19.19
C TYR A 63 1.05 34.99 20.64
N LYS A 64 0.27 36.07 20.80
CA LYS A 64 0.05 36.76 22.09
C LYS A 64 -0.66 35.89 23.15
N ASP A 65 -1.57 35.00 22.73
CA ASP A 65 -2.28 34.05 23.62
C ASP A 65 -1.93 32.60 23.24
N ALA A 66 -0.65 32.25 23.33
CA ALA A 66 -0.20 30.90 23.01
C ALA A 66 -0.69 29.87 24.06
N PRO A 67 -0.91 28.60 23.67
CA PRO A 67 -1.27 27.53 24.61
C PRO A 67 -0.20 27.35 25.69
N LYS A 68 -0.61 27.19 26.95
CA LYS A 68 0.30 26.87 28.07
C LYS A 68 1.07 25.55 27.86
N CYS A 69 0.54 24.66 27.02
CA CYS A 69 1.20 23.41 26.62
C CYS A 69 2.42 23.61 25.68
N GLY A 70 2.69 24.84 25.23
CA GLY A 70 3.76 25.11 24.27
C GLY A 70 3.35 24.79 22.83
N LEU A 71 4.33 24.47 21.98
CA LEU A 71 4.11 24.17 20.57
C LEU A 71 3.29 22.88 20.41
N PRO A 72 2.35 22.82 19.44
CA PRO A 72 1.67 21.57 19.09
C PRO A 72 2.66 20.45 18.74
N PRO A 73 2.31 19.18 18.99
CA PRO A 73 3.16 18.04 18.66
C PRO A 73 3.46 17.96 17.15
N VAL A 74 4.68 17.55 16.82
CA VAL A 74 5.03 17.20 15.43
C VAL A 74 4.52 15.78 15.17
N VAL A 75 3.65 15.65 14.18
CA VAL A 75 3.04 14.38 13.79
C VAL A 75 3.70 13.89 12.50
N VAL A 76 4.17 12.65 12.50
CA VAL A 76 4.78 12.02 11.31
C VAL A 76 3.72 11.88 10.22
N ASN A 77 4.07 12.23 8.98
CA ASN A 77 3.17 12.20 7.81
C ASN A 77 1.91 13.08 7.97
N ALA A 78 2.01 14.16 8.74
CA ALA A 78 0.97 15.16 8.84
C ALA A 78 1.52 16.59 8.80
N THR A 79 0.70 17.52 8.35
CA THR A 79 0.93 18.96 8.39
C THR A 79 -0.04 19.58 9.39
N LEU A 80 0.45 20.42 10.30
CA LEU A 80 -0.41 21.23 11.16
C LEU A 80 -1.21 22.21 10.29
N LEU A 81 -2.55 22.13 10.37
CA LEU A 81 -3.50 23.02 9.70
C LEU A 81 -3.81 24.25 10.53
N SER A 82 -4.15 24.08 11.80
CA SER A 82 -4.59 25.20 12.61
C SER A 82 -4.42 24.94 14.08
N VAL A 83 -4.40 26.02 14.85
CA VAL A 83 -4.49 25.99 16.30
C VAL A 83 -5.54 27.02 16.68
N SER A 84 -6.67 26.56 17.21
CA SER A 84 -7.74 27.43 17.67
C SER A 84 -7.90 27.33 19.18
N LYS A 85 -8.39 28.41 19.79
CA LYS A 85 -8.79 28.43 21.20
C LYS A 85 -10.25 27.97 21.28
N ASP A 86 -10.51 26.95 22.09
CA ASP A 86 -11.82 26.28 22.22
C ASP A 86 -12.30 26.31 23.68
N GLY A 87 -12.30 27.51 24.28
CA GLY A 87 -12.66 27.74 25.68
C GLY A 87 -11.53 28.41 26.49
N ASP A 88 -11.76 28.58 27.79
CA ASP A 88 -10.75 29.13 28.70
C ASP A 88 -9.63 28.11 28.92
N ASP A 89 -8.41 28.49 28.52
CA ASP A 89 -7.19 27.66 28.59
C ASP A 89 -7.25 26.30 27.85
N VAL A 90 -8.19 26.13 26.92
CA VAL A 90 -8.28 24.97 26.01
C VAL A 90 -7.92 25.38 24.60
N TYR A 91 -6.98 24.65 23.98
CA TYR A 91 -6.58 24.87 22.59
C TYR A 91 -6.64 23.56 21.81
N LYS A 92 -7.05 23.61 20.54
CA LYS A 92 -7.06 22.46 19.64
C LYS A 92 -6.13 22.72 18.46
N ALA A 93 -5.20 21.81 18.24
CA ALA A 93 -4.32 21.78 17.08
C ALA A 93 -4.87 20.77 16.08
N TYR A 94 -5.26 21.21 14.89
CA TYR A 94 -5.79 20.37 13.81
C TYR A 94 -4.70 20.08 12.79
N TYR A 95 -4.72 18.87 12.22
CA TYR A 95 -3.72 18.40 11.28
C TYR A 95 -4.38 17.93 9.99
N ASN A 96 -3.60 17.89 8.90
CA ASN A 96 -3.92 17.15 7.68
C ASN A 96 -2.87 16.07 7.45
N CYS A 97 -3.26 14.85 7.10
CA CYS A 97 -2.27 13.85 6.70
C CYS A 97 -1.68 14.20 5.34
N THR A 98 -0.43 13.81 5.09
CA THR A 98 0.13 13.83 3.74
C THR A 98 -0.69 12.90 2.84
N GLU A 99 -0.62 13.11 1.52
CA GLU A 99 -1.21 12.19 0.55
C GLU A 99 -0.82 10.75 0.93
N GLU A 100 -1.73 9.78 0.75
CA GLU A 100 -1.57 8.35 1.12
C GLU A 100 -1.84 7.97 2.59
N TYR A 101 -1.90 8.95 3.51
CA TYR A 101 -2.20 8.70 4.92
C TYR A 101 -3.55 9.29 5.34
N ARG A 102 -4.12 8.76 6.42
CA ARG A 102 -5.40 9.21 6.98
C ARG A 102 -5.39 9.14 8.50
N PHE A 103 -6.18 10.00 9.15
CA PHE A 103 -6.20 10.09 10.62
C PHE A 103 -7.03 9.00 11.27
N ILE A 104 -6.57 8.58 12.45
CA ILE A 104 -7.44 8.03 13.51
C ILE A 104 -8.06 9.18 14.33
N THR A 105 -7.26 10.21 14.64
CA THR A 105 -7.72 11.45 15.28
C THR A 105 -7.03 12.63 14.61
N SER A 106 -7.78 13.62 14.13
CA SER A 106 -7.26 14.75 13.35
C SER A 106 -6.75 15.92 14.17
N HIS A 107 -6.90 15.87 15.50
CA HIS A 107 -6.54 16.98 16.37
C HIS A 107 -5.92 16.53 17.69
N SER A 108 -5.03 17.37 18.22
CA SER A 108 -4.51 17.26 19.57
C SER A 108 -5.08 18.41 20.40
N THR A 109 -5.48 18.11 21.64
CA THR A 109 -6.06 19.10 22.55
C THR A 109 -5.06 19.44 23.64
N CYS A 110 -4.81 20.73 23.85
CA CYS A 110 -4.05 21.26 24.97
C CYS A 110 -5.01 21.62 26.11
N ILE A 111 -4.85 20.95 27.26
CA ILE A 111 -5.51 21.28 28.52
C ILE A 111 -4.41 21.42 29.58
N GLY A 112 -4.30 22.59 30.22
CA GLY A 112 -3.27 22.84 31.21
C GLY A 112 -1.88 22.99 30.58
N THR A 113 -1.01 21.98 30.72
CA THR A 113 0.42 22.07 30.30
C THR A 113 0.87 20.98 29.32
N SER A 114 -0.05 20.11 28.88
CA SER A 114 0.27 19.01 27.96
C SER A 114 -0.75 18.92 26.83
N TRP A 115 -0.24 18.61 25.64
CA TRP A 115 -1.05 18.20 24.49
C TRP A 115 -1.51 16.75 24.65
N SER A 116 -2.71 16.44 24.14
CA SER A 116 -3.20 15.07 24.11
C SER A 116 -2.47 14.23 23.07
N ASP A 117 -2.14 13.00 23.43
CA ASP A 117 -1.62 12.00 22.50
C ASP A 117 -2.74 11.48 21.56
N GLY A 118 -2.36 10.81 20.47
CA GLY A 118 -3.30 10.09 19.60
C GLY A 118 -3.47 10.66 18.19
N VAL A 119 -2.83 11.78 17.86
CA VAL A 119 -2.78 12.22 16.45
C VAL A 119 -1.77 11.35 15.71
N GLU A 120 -2.29 10.39 14.95
CA GLU A 120 -1.51 9.49 14.12
C GLU A 120 -2.13 9.40 12.72
N CYS A 121 -1.29 9.60 11.71
CA CYS A 121 -1.60 9.37 10.31
C CYS A 121 -1.20 7.94 9.94
N LYS A 122 -2.17 7.10 9.57
CA LYS A 122 -1.94 5.73 9.12
C LYS A 122 -2.14 5.60 7.62
N ALA A 123 -1.26 4.83 6.99
CA ALA A 123 -1.42 4.46 5.60
C ALA A 123 -2.62 3.54 5.46
N LEU A 124 -3.39 3.70 4.38
CA LEU A 124 -4.42 2.74 4.00
C LEU A 124 -3.76 1.59 3.25
N ASP A 125 -3.00 0.78 3.98
CA ASP A 125 -2.06 -0.22 3.43
C ASP A 125 -2.64 -1.65 3.37
N SER A 126 -3.86 -1.83 3.86
CA SER A 126 -4.56 -3.11 3.96
C SER A 126 -6.07 -2.89 3.97
N CYS A 127 -6.84 -3.93 3.66
CA CYS A 127 -8.31 -3.88 3.75
C CYS A 127 -8.75 -3.62 5.19
N LYS A 128 -7.98 -4.13 6.15
CA LYS A 128 -8.21 -3.88 7.58
C LYS A 128 -7.98 -2.41 7.94
N ALA A 129 -6.95 -1.77 7.39
CA ALA A 129 -6.70 -0.34 7.57
C ALA A 129 -7.84 0.50 6.99
N ILE A 130 -8.31 0.17 5.77
CA ILE A 130 -9.48 0.82 5.16
C ILE A 130 -10.71 0.74 6.08
N LYS A 131 -11.01 -0.46 6.60
CA LYS A 131 -12.14 -0.66 7.52
C LYS A 131 -11.97 0.06 8.86
N ALA A 132 -10.76 0.11 9.40
CA ALA A 132 -10.47 0.85 10.63
C ALA A 132 -10.64 2.37 10.44
N CYS A 133 -10.34 2.87 9.25
CA CYS A 133 -10.48 4.26 8.87
C CYS A 133 -11.95 4.69 8.67
N ASN A 134 -12.82 3.77 8.23
CA ASN A 134 -14.26 3.97 8.15
C ASN A 134 -14.98 2.63 8.23
N SER A 135 -15.67 2.41 9.36
CA SER A 135 -16.40 1.16 9.64
C SER A 135 -17.59 0.92 8.71
N GLY A 136 -18.02 1.93 7.95
CA GLY A 136 -19.02 1.82 6.89
C GLY A 136 -18.57 1.01 5.68
N TYR A 137 -17.26 0.80 5.49
CA TYR A 137 -16.75 -0.13 4.47
C TYR A 137 -17.01 -1.59 4.86
N THR A 138 -18.17 -2.09 4.44
CA THR A 138 -18.67 -3.44 4.77
C THR A 138 -18.85 -4.35 3.54
N THR A 139 -18.72 -3.78 2.34
CA THR A 139 -18.94 -4.49 1.07
C THR A 139 -17.61 -4.86 0.43
N ASP A 140 -17.53 -6.07 -0.12
CA ASP A 140 -16.34 -6.52 -0.84
C ASP A 140 -16.21 -5.77 -2.18
N GLY A 141 -14.99 -5.40 -2.58
CA GLY A 141 -14.81 -4.56 -3.76
C GLY A 141 -13.35 -4.21 -4.06
N GLU A 142 -13.15 -3.52 -5.20
CA GLU A 142 -11.86 -2.97 -5.59
C GLU A 142 -11.64 -1.63 -4.88
N TYR A 143 -10.52 -1.49 -4.18
CA TYR A 143 -10.14 -0.27 -3.49
C TYR A 143 -8.76 0.21 -3.97
N TRP A 144 -8.58 1.53 -3.98
CA TRP A 144 -7.25 2.11 -4.02
C TRP A 144 -6.61 1.98 -2.64
N MET A 145 -5.45 1.35 -2.62
CA MET A 145 -4.69 1.03 -1.42
C MET A 145 -3.25 1.51 -1.59
N TYR A 146 -2.54 1.69 -0.49
CA TYR A 146 -1.15 2.17 -0.46
C TYR A 146 -0.25 1.18 0.29
N PRO A 147 -0.04 -0.03 -0.27
CA PRO A 147 0.67 -1.11 0.41
C PRO A 147 2.09 -0.74 0.82
N SER A 148 2.49 -1.10 2.03
CA SER A 148 3.87 -0.93 2.50
C SER A 148 4.88 -1.70 1.64
N GLY A 149 4.48 -2.87 1.11
CA GLY A 149 5.33 -3.65 0.20
C GLY A 149 5.61 -2.96 -1.16
N LEU A 150 4.87 -1.89 -1.49
CA LEU A 150 5.10 -1.03 -2.66
C LEU A 150 5.66 0.34 -2.27
N ASN A 151 6.20 0.50 -1.06
CA ASN A 151 6.61 1.79 -0.52
C ASN A 151 5.47 2.82 -0.57
N HIS A 152 4.26 2.39 -0.22
CA HIS A 152 3.04 3.20 -0.23
C HIS A 152 2.61 3.71 -1.60
N GLN A 153 3.17 3.20 -2.70
CA GLN A 153 2.64 3.47 -4.02
C GLN A 153 1.24 2.88 -4.18
N ARG A 154 0.37 3.64 -4.83
CA ARG A 154 -1.04 3.29 -5.01
C ARG A 154 -1.20 2.02 -5.86
N ALA A 155 -2.01 1.08 -5.38
CA ALA A 155 -2.38 -0.14 -6.09
C ALA A 155 -3.91 -0.38 -6.02
N ARG A 156 -4.47 -0.96 -7.09
CA ARG A 156 -5.86 -1.44 -7.10
C ARG A 156 -5.89 -2.84 -6.50
N ILE A 157 -6.53 -2.99 -5.34
CA ILE A 157 -6.58 -4.25 -4.60
C ILE A 157 -8.02 -4.57 -4.24
N TYR A 158 -8.41 -5.83 -4.45
CA TYR A 158 -9.73 -6.31 -4.08
C TYR A 158 -9.74 -6.72 -2.61
N CYS A 159 -10.68 -6.15 -1.86
CA CYS A 159 -10.93 -6.52 -0.47
C CYS A 159 -12.09 -7.49 -0.37
N LYS A 160 -11.83 -8.66 0.23
CA LYS A 160 -12.81 -9.71 0.50
C LYS A 160 -13.17 -9.73 1.99
N VAL A 161 -14.42 -10.08 2.29
CA VAL A 161 -15.01 -10.18 3.62
C VAL A 161 -14.89 -8.88 4.41
N MET A 162 -15.16 -7.74 3.76
CA MET A 162 -15.16 -6.40 4.38
C MET A 162 -16.20 -6.28 5.50
N SER A 163 -17.19 -7.16 5.57
CA SER A 163 -18.13 -7.24 6.69
C SER A 163 -17.47 -7.78 7.98
N SER A 164 -16.33 -8.49 7.92
CA SER A 164 -15.64 -9.09 9.08
C SER A 164 -14.51 -8.21 9.63
N VAL A 165 -14.01 -8.54 10.83
CA VAL A 165 -12.86 -7.86 11.46
C VAL A 165 -11.51 -8.16 10.79
N ASN A 166 -11.46 -9.21 9.96
CA ASN A 166 -10.28 -9.66 9.24
C ASN A 166 -10.60 -9.80 7.74
N PRO A 167 -10.75 -8.69 7.00
CA PRO A 167 -10.82 -8.74 5.54
C PRO A 167 -9.47 -9.19 4.95
N THR A 168 -9.49 -9.65 3.69
CA THR A 168 -8.30 -10.18 2.99
C THR A 168 -8.14 -9.58 1.60
N GLU A 169 -6.89 -9.46 1.17
CA GLU A 169 -6.46 -8.76 -0.03
C GLU A 169 -6.23 -9.70 -1.21
N TYR A 170 -6.73 -9.33 -2.40
CA TYR A 170 -6.57 -10.10 -3.63
C TYR A 170 -6.21 -9.19 -4.81
N LEU A 171 -5.41 -9.72 -5.72
CA LEU A 171 -5.19 -9.12 -7.03
C LEU A 171 -6.17 -9.69 -8.04
N THR A 172 -6.91 -8.82 -8.70
CA THR A 172 -7.87 -9.21 -9.74
C THR A 172 -7.17 -9.43 -11.08
N LEU A 173 -7.36 -10.62 -11.65
CA LEU A 173 -6.73 -11.05 -12.88
C LEU A 173 -7.69 -10.86 -14.07
N LYS A 174 -7.14 -10.44 -15.22
CA LYS A 174 -7.91 -10.22 -16.45
C LYS A 174 -7.57 -11.19 -17.57
N GLY A 175 -6.33 -11.64 -17.63
CA GLY A 175 -5.89 -12.63 -18.59
C GLY A 175 -6.07 -14.07 -18.13
N ASP A 176 -5.60 -15.00 -18.95
CA ASP A 176 -5.67 -16.44 -18.65
C ASP A 176 -4.70 -16.78 -17.53
N ASN A 177 -5.25 -17.20 -16.40
CA ASN A 177 -4.47 -17.62 -15.25
C ASN A 177 -4.90 -19.01 -14.83
N TYR A 178 -4.00 -19.99 -14.97
CA TYR A 178 -4.29 -21.37 -14.59
C TYR A 178 -3.04 -22.15 -14.21
N ALA A 179 -3.25 -23.21 -13.45
CA ALA A 179 -2.27 -24.22 -13.12
C ALA A 179 -2.87 -25.61 -13.40
N GLU A 180 -2.11 -26.47 -14.06
CA GLU A 180 -2.58 -27.74 -14.60
C GLU A 180 -1.61 -28.89 -14.30
N PHE A 181 -2.20 -29.93 -13.73
CA PHE A 181 -1.65 -31.28 -13.65
C PHE A 181 -2.61 -32.23 -14.38
N PRO A 182 -2.35 -32.53 -15.67
CA PRO A 182 -3.31 -33.24 -16.50
C PRO A 182 -3.38 -34.73 -16.17
N PRO A 183 -4.50 -35.39 -16.51
CA PRO A 183 -4.65 -36.83 -16.32
C PRO A 183 -3.69 -37.63 -17.20
N GLY A 184 -3.31 -38.81 -16.74
CA GLY A 184 -2.44 -39.75 -17.44
C GLY A 184 -0.95 -39.40 -17.43
N GLY A 185 -0.19 -40.04 -18.31
CA GLY A 185 1.24 -39.78 -18.50
C GLY A 185 1.78 -40.41 -19.77
N TYR A 186 3.03 -40.11 -20.10
CA TYR A 186 3.78 -40.94 -21.05
C TYR A 186 4.40 -42.15 -20.35
N SER A 187 4.44 -43.28 -21.04
CA SER A 187 5.05 -44.53 -20.56
C SER A 187 5.98 -45.10 -21.62
N GLN A 188 6.97 -45.89 -21.21
CA GLN A 188 7.90 -46.51 -22.16
C GLN A 188 7.20 -47.31 -23.26
N SER A 189 6.09 -47.98 -22.93
CA SER A 189 5.32 -48.79 -23.88
C SER A 189 4.56 -47.95 -24.92
N ASN A 190 4.23 -46.70 -24.60
CA ASN A 190 3.33 -45.86 -25.41
C ASN A 190 4.05 -44.65 -26.03
N GLY A 191 5.33 -44.44 -25.72
CA GLY A 191 6.09 -43.27 -26.16
C GLY A 191 5.41 -41.97 -25.73
N CYS A 192 5.38 -40.98 -26.63
CA CYS A 192 4.70 -39.69 -26.40
C CYS A 192 3.18 -39.73 -26.60
N ASN A 193 2.57 -40.92 -26.65
CA ASN A 193 1.12 -41.05 -26.60
C ASN A 193 0.69 -41.17 -25.14
N ALA A 194 0.05 -40.13 -24.62
CA ALA A 194 -0.42 -40.12 -23.24
C ALA A 194 -1.49 -41.20 -23.05
N HIS A 195 -1.28 -42.10 -22.09
CA HIS A 195 -2.31 -43.04 -21.69
C HIS A 195 -3.27 -42.38 -20.70
N THR A 196 -4.53 -42.81 -20.69
CA THR A 196 -5.51 -42.36 -19.71
C THR A 196 -5.25 -43.02 -18.36
N GLY A 197 -5.20 -42.23 -17.29
CA GLY A 197 -4.99 -42.72 -15.94
C GLY A 197 -5.20 -41.60 -14.94
N VAL A 198 -6.15 -41.76 -14.03
CA VAL A 198 -6.43 -40.74 -13.02
C VAL A 198 -5.61 -41.05 -11.77
N GLN A 199 -4.70 -40.15 -11.41
CA GLN A 199 -4.04 -40.12 -10.12
C GLN A 199 -4.74 -39.09 -9.22
N GLY A 200 -4.66 -39.27 -7.90
CA GLY A 200 -5.37 -38.42 -6.94
C GLY A 200 -4.94 -36.94 -6.95
N ASP A 201 -3.73 -36.66 -7.43
CA ASP A 201 -3.13 -35.32 -7.36
C ASP A 201 -3.36 -34.46 -8.63
N GLN A 202 -4.07 -35.01 -9.62
CA GLN A 202 -4.32 -34.33 -10.90
C GLN A 202 -5.46 -33.33 -10.80
N GLY A 203 -5.37 -32.26 -11.59
CA GLY A 203 -6.40 -31.24 -11.67
C GLY A 203 -6.02 -30.05 -12.54
N LYS A 204 -6.99 -29.16 -12.75
CA LYS A 204 -6.75 -27.87 -13.40
C LYS A 204 -7.54 -26.78 -12.71
N THR A 205 -6.82 -25.79 -12.23
CA THR A 205 -7.34 -24.65 -11.47
C THR A 205 -7.19 -23.39 -12.29
N ILE A 206 -8.30 -22.69 -12.48
CA ILE A 206 -8.36 -21.39 -13.16
C ILE A 206 -8.54 -20.30 -12.10
N PHE A 207 -7.75 -19.24 -12.14
CA PHE A 207 -7.71 -18.18 -11.15
C PHE A 207 -8.29 -16.88 -11.71
N ASN A 208 -9.33 -16.35 -11.05
CA ASN A 208 -9.89 -15.02 -11.39
C ASN A 208 -9.31 -13.91 -10.50
N LYS A 209 -8.89 -14.27 -9.28
CA LYS A 209 -8.09 -13.44 -8.39
C LYS A 209 -7.09 -14.32 -7.65
N ILE A 210 -5.98 -13.74 -7.24
CA ILE A 210 -4.97 -14.39 -6.40
C ILE A 210 -4.81 -13.62 -5.10
N ARG A 211 -4.66 -14.35 -3.99
CA ARG A 211 -4.44 -13.72 -2.69
C ARG A 211 -3.03 -13.14 -2.62
N ILE A 212 -2.90 -11.95 -2.06
CA ILE A 212 -1.63 -11.25 -1.91
C ILE A 212 -1.41 -10.81 -0.46
N TYR A 213 -0.16 -10.86 -0.01
CA TYR A 213 0.27 -10.24 1.24
C TYR A 213 0.80 -8.84 0.94
N VAL A 214 0.00 -7.82 1.23
CA VAL A 214 0.29 -6.41 0.91
C VAL A 214 1.52 -5.82 1.61
N GLN A 215 1.98 -6.45 2.70
CA GLN A 215 3.17 -6.01 3.43
C GLN A 215 4.47 -6.26 2.65
N ASN A 216 4.51 -7.29 1.82
CA ASN A 216 5.70 -7.68 1.05
C ASN A 216 5.42 -7.94 -0.44
N MET A 217 4.16 -7.76 -0.86
CA MET A 217 3.65 -7.98 -2.21
C MET A 217 3.94 -9.37 -2.75
N THR A 218 3.74 -10.39 -1.92
CA THR A 218 3.90 -11.80 -2.32
C THR A 218 2.56 -12.49 -2.50
N VAL A 219 2.50 -13.42 -3.45
CA VAL A 219 1.30 -14.22 -3.76
C VAL A 219 1.18 -15.42 -2.82
N GLU A 220 -0.01 -15.66 -2.27
CA GLU A 220 -0.37 -16.91 -1.59
C GLU A 220 -0.95 -17.89 -2.62
N GLY A 221 -0.08 -18.71 -3.23
CA GLY A 221 -0.47 -19.57 -4.35
C GLY A 221 -1.41 -20.73 -4.02
N LYS A 222 -1.70 -20.97 -2.73
CA LYS A 222 -2.60 -22.04 -2.26
C LYS A 222 -3.95 -21.51 -1.76
N ASP A 223 -4.27 -20.25 -2.02
CA ASP A 223 -5.61 -19.71 -1.80
C ASP A 223 -6.49 -19.95 -3.04
N TYR A 224 -7.59 -20.69 -2.84
CA TYR A 224 -8.52 -21.08 -3.91
C TYR A 224 -9.85 -20.32 -3.85
N SER A 225 -9.91 -19.19 -3.11
CA SER A 225 -11.13 -18.42 -2.88
C SER A 225 -11.80 -17.89 -4.15
N PHE A 226 -11.01 -17.60 -5.18
CA PHE A 226 -11.46 -17.02 -6.44
C PHE A 226 -11.06 -17.89 -7.64
N THR A 227 -11.13 -19.21 -7.45
CA THR A 227 -10.80 -20.17 -8.49
C THR A 227 -12.00 -20.97 -8.97
N SER A 228 -11.95 -21.44 -10.20
CA SER A 228 -12.84 -22.48 -10.72
C SER A 228 -12.03 -23.72 -11.09
N GLN A 229 -12.52 -24.89 -10.71
CA GLN A 229 -11.95 -26.16 -11.12
C GLN A 229 -12.53 -26.62 -12.45
N GLU A 230 -11.66 -26.92 -13.41
CA GLU A 230 -12.07 -27.56 -14.66
C GLU A 230 -12.16 -29.08 -14.48
N PHE A 231 -11.21 -29.67 -13.75
CA PHE A 231 -11.24 -31.06 -13.31
C PHE A 231 -10.33 -31.29 -12.10
N GLY A 232 -10.51 -32.44 -11.44
CA GLY A 232 -9.60 -32.94 -10.41
C GLY A 232 -9.51 -32.05 -9.17
N ILE A 233 -8.36 -32.11 -8.49
CA ILE A 233 -8.09 -31.33 -7.27
C ILE A 233 -7.51 -29.94 -7.57
N PRO A 234 -7.58 -28.98 -6.62
CA PRO A 234 -6.94 -27.69 -6.79
C PRO A 234 -5.41 -27.79 -6.94
N ILE A 235 -4.88 -27.13 -7.97
CA ILE A 235 -3.45 -27.02 -8.27
C ILE A 235 -2.99 -25.60 -7.89
N PRO A 236 -1.90 -25.45 -7.11
CA PRO A 236 -1.42 -24.15 -6.68
C PRO A 236 -1.02 -23.23 -7.84
N TYR A 237 -1.22 -21.91 -7.65
CA TYR A 237 -0.87 -20.89 -8.65
C TYR A 237 0.63 -20.96 -9.00
N GLY A 238 0.91 -21.08 -10.30
CA GLY A 238 2.27 -21.21 -10.81
C GLY A 238 2.86 -22.62 -10.85
N GLU A 239 2.14 -23.66 -10.41
CA GLU A 239 2.59 -25.05 -10.56
C GLU A 239 2.22 -25.65 -11.92
N ALA A 240 3.19 -26.34 -12.53
CA ALA A 240 3.03 -27.07 -13.78
C ALA A 240 3.61 -28.48 -13.60
N ARG A 241 2.77 -29.52 -13.52
CA ARG A 241 3.21 -30.88 -13.13
C ARG A 241 2.58 -31.96 -13.99
N ALA A 242 3.26 -33.09 -14.15
CA ALA A 242 2.72 -34.27 -14.81
C ALA A 242 3.46 -35.55 -14.38
N CYS A 243 2.91 -36.71 -14.79
CA CYS A 243 3.37 -38.06 -14.39
C CYS A 243 3.85 -38.90 -15.57
N SER A 244 4.78 -38.38 -16.36
CA SER A 244 5.42 -39.14 -17.43
C SER A 244 6.63 -39.93 -16.92
N THR A 245 6.65 -41.23 -17.19
CA THR A 245 7.79 -42.14 -16.90
C THR A 245 8.66 -42.41 -18.13
N HIS A 246 8.25 -41.89 -19.29
CA HIS A 246 9.04 -41.91 -20.51
C HIS A 246 9.91 -40.65 -20.63
N ASN A 247 10.89 -40.68 -21.52
CA ASN A 247 11.84 -39.58 -21.69
C ASN A 247 11.14 -38.27 -22.10
N THR A 248 11.14 -37.29 -21.19
CA THR A 248 10.56 -35.96 -21.39
C THR A 248 11.44 -35.04 -22.23
N ASP A 249 12.68 -35.42 -22.56
CA ASP A 249 13.51 -34.70 -23.53
C ASP A 249 12.98 -34.86 -24.97
N ILE A 250 12.16 -35.88 -25.21
CA ILE A 250 11.61 -36.21 -26.54
C ILE A 250 10.11 -35.90 -26.59
N CYS A 251 9.41 -36.01 -25.46
CA CYS A 251 7.98 -35.75 -25.39
C CYS A 251 7.67 -34.37 -24.81
N PRO A 252 6.69 -33.64 -25.36
CA PRO A 252 6.31 -32.34 -24.83
C PRO A 252 5.84 -32.42 -23.38
N HIS A 253 6.30 -31.51 -22.52
CA HIS A 253 5.80 -31.42 -21.16
C HIS A 253 4.28 -31.22 -21.13
N ARG A 254 3.61 -31.98 -20.27
CA ARG A 254 2.14 -32.01 -20.23
C ARG A 254 1.54 -31.01 -19.25
N GLY A 255 2.15 -30.86 -18.08
CA GLY A 255 1.74 -29.90 -17.05
C GLY A 255 2.00 -28.47 -17.50
N LYS A 256 1.12 -27.55 -17.12
CA LYS A 256 1.13 -26.16 -17.59
C LYS A 256 0.75 -25.19 -16.49
N ALA A 257 1.42 -24.05 -16.45
CA ALA A 257 1.02 -22.90 -15.66
C ALA A 257 1.11 -21.65 -16.54
N LYS A 258 0.03 -20.89 -16.59
CA LYS A 258 0.00 -19.56 -17.22
C LYS A 258 -0.37 -18.53 -16.17
N LEU A 259 0.46 -17.50 -16.06
CA LEU A 259 0.30 -16.38 -15.15
C LEU A 259 0.23 -15.13 -16.00
N ASP A 260 -0.81 -14.33 -15.84
CA ASP A 260 -1.02 -13.09 -16.58
C ASP A 260 -1.60 -12.05 -15.63
N ILE A 261 -0.76 -11.09 -15.24
CA ILE A 261 -1.12 -9.96 -14.38
C ILE A 261 -1.21 -8.64 -15.17
N THR A 262 -1.36 -8.70 -16.49
CA THR A 262 -1.55 -7.51 -17.31
C THR A 262 -2.76 -6.70 -16.83
N LEU A 263 -2.71 -5.38 -17.03
CA LEU A 263 -3.77 -4.43 -16.67
C LEU A 263 -4.11 -4.37 -15.16
N THR A 264 -3.20 -4.86 -14.31
CA THR A 264 -3.34 -4.78 -12.84
C THR A 264 -2.70 -3.53 -12.24
N GLY A 265 -1.75 -2.90 -12.95
CA GLY A 265 -0.90 -1.85 -12.38
C GLY A 265 0.34 -2.38 -11.66
N LEU A 266 0.56 -3.70 -11.70
CA LEU A 266 1.69 -4.38 -11.10
C LEU A 266 2.44 -5.19 -12.16
N SER A 267 3.72 -5.45 -11.88
CA SER A 267 4.58 -6.35 -12.63
C SER A 267 5.19 -7.40 -11.70
N PHE A 268 5.68 -8.50 -12.26
CA PHE A 268 6.49 -9.46 -11.55
C PHE A 268 7.84 -8.84 -11.21
N SER A 269 8.33 -9.12 -10.00
CA SER A 269 9.71 -8.82 -9.63
C SER A 269 10.68 -9.63 -10.49
N SER A 270 11.83 -9.08 -10.84
CA SER A 270 12.91 -9.79 -11.56
C SER A 270 13.44 -11.01 -10.82
N SER A 271 13.10 -11.16 -9.53
CA SER A 271 13.50 -12.26 -8.67
C SER A 271 12.63 -13.52 -8.78
N ILE A 272 11.53 -13.49 -9.57
CA ILE A 272 10.69 -14.69 -9.70
C ILE A 272 11.43 -15.77 -10.50
N GLY A 273 11.20 -17.02 -10.13
CA GLY A 273 11.81 -18.17 -10.80
C GLY A 273 11.08 -19.46 -10.44
N TRP A 274 11.45 -20.53 -11.12
CA TRP A 274 10.91 -21.87 -10.91
C TRP A 274 12.04 -22.83 -10.55
N MET A 275 11.68 -23.92 -9.87
CA MET A 275 12.56 -25.02 -9.53
C MET A 275 11.87 -26.36 -9.77
N ASN A 276 12.66 -27.43 -9.82
CA ASN A 276 12.13 -28.79 -9.89
C ASN A 276 11.31 -29.08 -8.63
N GLY A 277 10.04 -29.40 -8.82
CA GLY A 277 9.11 -29.82 -7.78
C GLY A 277 8.65 -31.26 -7.98
N GLY A 278 8.39 -31.97 -6.88
CA GLY A 278 7.95 -33.39 -6.94
C GLY A 278 9.07 -34.37 -7.25
N TRP A 279 8.67 -35.60 -7.59
CA TRP A 279 9.62 -36.67 -7.86
C TRP A 279 10.13 -36.60 -9.30
N GLN A 280 11.45 -36.49 -9.46
CA GLN A 280 12.12 -36.36 -10.76
C GLN A 280 11.49 -35.27 -11.66
N GLY A 281 11.12 -34.14 -11.06
CA GLY A 281 10.50 -33.04 -11.77
C GLY A 281 11.45 -32.39 -12.77
N ILE A 282 10.92 -32.10 -13.95
CA ILE A 282 11.57 -31.37 -15.02
C ILE A 282 10.60 -30.28 -15.48
N PHE A 283 11.11 -29.10 -15.77
CA PHE A 283 10.29 -27.98 -16.22
C PHE A 283 11.03 -27.10 -17.22
N GLU A 284 10.25 -26.27 -17.90
CA GLU A 284 10.74 -25.23 -18.80
C GLU A 284 9.92 -23.96 -18.58
N VAL A 285 10.59 -22.83 -18.40
CA VAL A 285 9.96 -21.51 -18.51
C VAL A 285 9.97 -21.13 -19.98
N VAL A 286 8.85 -21.37 -20.65
CA VAL A 286 8.71 -21.22 -22.11
C VAL A 286 8.71 -19.75 -22.51
N SER A 287 8.10 -18.89 -21.69
CA SER A 287 8.13 -17.44 -21.87
C SER A 287 7.99 -16.72 -20.54
N GLN A 288 8.72 -15.60 -20.39
CA GLN A 288 8.65 -14.74 -19.22
C GLN A 288 8.81 -13.27 -19.65
N THR A 289 7.83 -12.46 -19.30
CA THR A 289 7.86 -11.00 -19.36
C THR A 289 7.63 -10.44 -17.96
N ASP A 290 7.58 -9.11 -17.85
CA ASP A 290 7.25 -8.44 -16.58
C ASP A 290 5.78 -8.68 -16.15
N HIS A 291 4.91 -9.21 -17.01
CA HIS A 291 3.47 -9.36 -16.73
C HIS A 291 2.91 -10.74 -17.03
N GLU A 292 3.60 -11.53 -17.83
CA GLU A 292 3.15 -12.84 -18.27
C GLU A 292 4.26 -13.87 -18.08
N VAL A 293 3.89 -15.05 -17.55
CA VAL A 293 4.78 -16.20 -17.48
C VAL A 293 4.04 -17.44 -17.93
N TYR A 294 4.71 -18.23 -18.78
CA TYR A 294 4.23 -19.55 -19.18
C TYR A 294 5.29 -20.60 -18.85
N VAL A 295 4.90 -21.56 -18.02
CA VAL A 295 5.75 -22.65 -17.56
C VAL A 295 5.11 -23.97 -17.94
N THR A 296 5.94 -24.91 -18.39
CA THR A 296 5.54 -26.30 -18.60
C THR A 296 6.34 -27.21 -17.69
N GLY A 297 5.78 -28.33 -17.29
CA GLY A 297 6.47 -29.28 -16.41
C GLY A 297 5.96 -30.70 -16.52
N ASP A 298 6.85 -31.65 -16.27
CA ASP A 298 6.59 -33.08 -16.31
C ASP A 298 7.65 -33.83 -15.47
N GLY A 299 7.77 -35.14 -15.70
CA GLY A 299 8.69 -36.05 -14.99
C GLY A 299 7.91 -37.17 -14.32
N ALA A 300 8.59 -37.95 -13.47
CA ALA A 300 7.95 -39.06 -12.75
C ALA A 300 7.06 -38.56 -11.61
N CYS A 301 5.96 -37.86 -11.94
CA CYS A 301 5.09 -37.15 -11.00
C CYS A 301 5.78 -35.93 -10.37
N GLY A 302 6.41 -35.15 -11.25
CA GLY A 302 7.10 -33.91 -10.92
C GLY A 302 6.76 -32.80 -11.91
N GLY A 303 7.51 -31.69 -11.83
CA GLY A 303 7.40 -30.59 -12.76
C GLY A 303 8.04 -29.32 -12.23
N GLY A 304 7.47 -28.18 -12.61
CA GLY A 304 7.89 -26.85 -12.16
C GLY A 304 7.03 -26.35 -11.00
N THR A 305 7.68 -25.82 -9.97
CA THR A 305 7.04 -25.06 -8.89
C THR A 305 7.77 -23.74 -8.67
N PRO A 306 7.09 -22.66 -8.24
CA PRO A 306 7.78 -21.40 -7.95
C PRO A 306 8.92 -21.58 -6.94
N ASN A 307 10.09 -21.03 -7.24
CA ASN A 307 11.26 -21.02 -6.38
C ASN A 307 11.14 -19.89 -5.36
N GLY A 308 10.35 -20.13 -4.31
CA GLY A 308 9.99 -19.13 -3.32
C GLY A 308 8.75 -18.32 -3.71
N PRO A 309 8.44 -17.25 -2.95
CA PRO A 309 7.23 -16.46 -3.17
C PRO A 309 7.27 -15.72 -4.51
N ILE A 310 6.19 -15.81 -5.29
CA ILE A 310 6.00 -14.95 -6.46
C ILE A 310 5.79 -13.53 -5.93
N LYS A 311 6.72 -12.64 -6.24
CA LYS A 311 6.74 -11.26 -5.76
C LYS A 311 6.31 -10.30 -6.85
N LEU A 312 5.49 -9.33 -6.46
CA LEU A 312 4.97 -8.27 -7.31
C LEU A 312 5.62 -6.93 -6.95
N GLN A 313 5.67 -6.04 -7.92
CA GLN A 313 6.15 -4.66 -7.78
C GLN A 313 5.27 -3.72 -8.61
N THR A 314 5.39 -2.42 -8.39
CA THR A 314 4.64 -1.43 -9.18
C THR A 314 5.03 -1.50 -10.64
N ASP A 315 4.04 -1.42 -11.52
CA ASP A 315 4.29 -1.19 -12.94
C ASP A 315 4.51 0.31 -13.19
N MET A 316 5.71 0.66 -13.63
CA MET A 316 6.08 2.05 -13.91
C MET A 316 5.49 2.56 -15.24
N LEU A 317 4.99 1.67 -16.10
CA LEU A 317 4.49 1.98 -17.44
C LEU A 317 2.97 1.97 -17.53
N TYR A 318 2.28 1.37 -16.56
CA TYR A 318 0.83 1.30 -16.53
C TYR A 318 0.26 1.51 -15.13
N SER A 319 -0.70 2.43 -15.03
CA SER A 319 -1.58 2.56 -13.86
C SER A 319 -3.01 2.29 -14.30
N PRO A 320 -3.82 1.51 -13.54
CA PRO A 320 -5.22 1.33 -13.85
C PRO A 320 -5.98 2.67 -13.78
N PRO A 321 -7.08 2.84 -14.53
CA PRO A 321 -7.89 4.05 -14.49
C PRO A 321 -8.39 4.33 -13.06
N LEU A 322 -8.34 5.58 -12.60
CA LEU A 322 -8.76 6.00 -11.25
C LEU A 322 -10.18 5.55 -10.89
N THR A 323 -11.07 5.42 -11.88
CA THR A 323 -12.45 4.99 -11.70
C THR A 323 -12.61 3.47 -11.52
N SER A 324 -11.54 2.69 -11.68
CA SER A 324 -11.59 1.23 -11.60
C SER A 324 -11.57 0.67 -10.17
N ALA A 325 -11.44 1.53 -9.16
CA ALA A 325 -11.47 1.18 -7.75
C ALA A 325 -12.04 2.34 -6.93
N THR A 326 -12.55 2.05 -5.73
CA THR A 326 -13.00 3.06 -4.79
C THR A 326 -11.81 3.67 -4.06
N GLU A 327 -11.63 4.99 -4.14
CA GLU A 327 -10.70 5.71 -3.26
C GLU A 327 -11.30 5.79 -1.86
N PRO A 328 -10.65 5.22 -0.82
CA PRO A 328 -11.25 5.23 0.51
C PRO A 328 -11.23 6.63 1.14
N THR A 329 -12.35 6.98 1.76
CA THR A 329 -12.54 8.19 2.56
C THR A 329 -12.70 7.79 4.02
N CYS A 330 -11.82 8.31 4.86
CA CYS A 330 -11.94 8.11 6.29
C CYS A 330 -12.93 9.11 6.86
N ILE A 331 -13.75 8.63 7.79
CA ILE A 331 -14.53 9.52 8.63
C ILE A 331 -13.55 9.93 9.73
N LEU A 332 -13.17 11.22 9.72
CA LEU A 332 -12.61 11.82 10.92
C LEU A 332 -13.75 11.75 11.92
N ASP A 333 -13.62 10.96 12.98
CA ASP A 333 -14.66 10.89 13.99
C ASP A 333 -15.03 12.33 14.40
N GLU A 334 -16.23 12.75 13.98
CA GLU A 334 -17.00 13.75 14.71
C GLU A 334 -17.40 13.04 16.01
N LEU A 335 -16.56 13.20 17.03
CA LEU A 335 -16.95 13.08 18.43
C LEU A 335 -17.57 14.40 18.88
#